data_AF-A0A0N4Y9T6-F1
#
_entry.id   AF-A0A0N4Y9T6-F1
#
_cell.length_a   1.000
_cell.length_b   1.000
_cell.length_c   1.000
_cell.angle_alpha   90.00
_cell.angle_beta   90.00
_cell.angle_gamma   90.00
#
_symmetry.space_group_name_H-M   'P 1'
#
loop_
_entity.id
_entity.type
_entity.pdbx_description
1 polymer ?
#
loop_
_entity_poly.entity_id
_entity_poly.type
_entity_poly.pdbx_seq_one_letter_code
_entity_poly.pdbx_strand_id
1 'polypeptide(L)'
;MHEEYLELMVGDLDGNGKKALALADKLVVAVLNATEEQQLLPALKNALQAELSAFVQVKADCFKLDNYNEICEELYLKTAFVITELINATIMIYPDRPKKTEAETIFSKLGELELGSENAVYAVGKEILAII
;
A
#
# COMPACT_ATOMS: atom_id res chain seq x y z
N MET A 1 5.92 -2.36 6.28
CA MET A 1 6.87 -3.37 6.80
C MET A 1 7.50 -4.04 5.59
N HIS A 2 8.54 -3.42 5.03
CA HIS A 2 9.24 -3.87 3.82
C HIS A 2 10.75 -4.01 4.04
N GLU A 3 11.26 -3.82 5.27
CA GLU A 3 12.70 -3.77 5.57
C GLU A 3 13.49 -4.94 4.97
N GLU A 4 13.01 -6.17 5.14
CA GLU A 4 13.66 -7.37 4.58
C GLU A 4 13.76 -7.33 3.04
N TYR A 5 12.79 -6.72 2.36
CA TYR A 5 12.78 -6.60 0.89
C TYR A 5 13.56 -5.39 0.39
N LEU A 6 13.59 -4.30 1.16
CA LEU A 6 14.41 -3.14 0.86
C LEU A 6 15.90 -3.52 0.79
N GLU A 7 16.33 -4.46 1.62
CA GLU A 7 17.69 -5.01 1.60
C GLU A 7 17.98 -5.84 0.34
N LEU A 8 16.95 -6.47 -0.24
CA LEU A 8 17.06 -7.26 -1.48
C LEU A 8 16.98 -6.40 -2.76
N MET A 9 16.47 -5.18 -2.68
CA MET A 9 16.43 -4.22 -3.79
C MET A 9 17.80 -3.57 -4.03
N VAL A 10 18.70 -4.30 -4.67
CA VAL A 10 20.05 -3.85 -5.05
C VAL A 10 20.23 -3.82 -6.57
N GLY A 11 21.24 -3.08 -7.06
CA GLY A 11 21.51 -2.98 -8.50
C GLY A 11 20.38 -2.26 -9.24
N ASP A 12 19.81 -2.91 -10.25
CA ASP A 12 18.76 -2.32 -11.10
C ASP A 12 17.43 -2.05 -10.36
N LEU A 13 17.25 -2.63 -9.16
CA LEU A 13 16.12 -2.36 -8.27
C LEU A 13 16.41 -1.26 -7.22
N ASP A 14 17.63 -0.69 -7.18
CA ASP A 14 17.95 0.49 -6.36
C ASP A 14 17.43 1.80 -6.98
N GLY A 15 16.16 1.76 -7.38
CA GLY A 15 15.48 2.79 -8.15
C GLY A 15 14.52 3.65 -7.33
N ASN A 16 13.50 4.16 -8.01
CA ASN A 16 12.45 4.96 -7.38
C ASN A 16 11.50 4.10 -6.52
N GLY A 17 11.32 2.83 -6.89
CA GLY A 17 10.53 1.85 -6.15
C GLY A 17 11.06 1.66 -4.73
N LYS A 18 12.37 1.43 -4.58
CA LYS A 18 13.01 1.28 -3.27
C LYS A 18 12.84 2.54 -2.40
N LYS A 19 13.06 3.72 -2.99
CA LYS A 19 12.89 5.01 -2.28
C LYS A 19 11.45 5.22 -1.84
N ALA A 20 10.49 4.88 -2.69
CA ALA A 20 9.07 5.00 -2.39
C ALA A 20 8.62 4.02 -1.30
N LEU A 21 9.07 2.76 -1.35
CA LEU A 21 8.82 1.77 -0.30
C LEU A 21 9.43 2.19 1.04
N ALA A 22 10.67 2.72 1.04
CA ALA A 22 11.29 3.23 2.26
C ALA A 22 10.54 4.42 2.87
N LEU A 23 9.92 5.27 2.04
CA LEU A 23 9.04 6.35 2.52
C LEU A 23 7.72 5.79 3.07
N ALA A 24 7.11 4.83 2.37
CA ALA A 24 5.87 4.21 2.79
C ALA A 24 6.04 3.48 4.14
N ASP A 25 7.15 2.75 4.31
CA ASP A 25 7.51 2.11 5.58
C ASP A 25 7.63 3.09 6.75
N LYS A 26 8.27 4.24 6.53
CA LYS A 26 8.35 5.30 7.56
C LYS A 26 6.97 5.81 7.95
N LEU A 27 6.04 5.91 7.00
CA LEU A 27 4.68 6.37 7.27
C LEU A 27 3.85 5.28 7.97
N VAL A 28 4.05 4.01 7.64
CA VAL A 28 3.46 2.90 8.40
C VAL A 28 3.97 2.89 9.84
N VAL A 29 5.26 3.12 10.07
CA VAL A 29 5.81 3.27 11.43
C VAL A 29 5.20 4.48 12.14
N ALA A 30 4.97 5.59 11.44
CA ALA A 30 4.27 6.75 12.00
C ALA A 30 2.83 6.42 12.42
N VAL A 31 2.11 5.60 11.64
CA VAL A 31 0.78 5.08 12.03
C VAL A 31 0.87 4.26 13.31
N LEU A 32 1.84 3.34 13.41
CA LEU A 32 2.02 2.49 14.60
C LEU A 32 2.38 3.28 15.86
N ASN A 33 3.09 4.39 15.69
CA ASN A 33 3.50 5.28 16.78
C ASN A 33 2.47 6.39 17.07
N ALA A 34 1.38 6.48 16.32
CA ALA A 34 0.35 7.50 16.55
C ALA A 34 -0.41 7.19 17.84
N THR A 35 -0.19 8.00 18.87
CA THR A 35 -0.84 7.84 20.19
C THR A 35 -2.15 8.59 20.31
N GLU A 36 -2.36 9.60 19.47
CA GLU A 36 -3.58 10.41 19.48
C GLU A 36 -4.53 9.95 18.36
N GLU A 37 -5.76 9.63 18.72
CA GLU A 37 -6.81 9.20 17.78
C GLU A 37 -7.03 10.21 16.65
N GLN A 38 -6.89 11.51 16.95
CA GLN A 38 -7.02 12.61 15.98
C GLN A 38 -5.94 12.59 14.89
N GLN A 39 -4.78 11.99 15.19
CA GLN A 39 -3.65 11.89 14.27
C GLN A 39 -3.67 10.59 13.45
N LEU A 40 -4.41 9.58 13.92
CA LEU A 40 -4.40 8.24 13.35
C LEU A 40 -4.99 8.22 11.92
N LEU A 41 -6.12 8.89 11.69
CA LEU A 41 -6.73 8.95 10.36
C LEU A 41 -5.86 9.68 9.32
N PRO A 42 -5.31 10.88 9.59
CA PRO A 42 -4.32 11.51 8.71
C PRO A 42 -3.09 10.64 8.45
N ALA A 43 -2.56 9.97 9.48
CA ALA A 43 -1.40 9.08 9.32
C ALA A 43 -1.71 7.90 8.40
N LEU A 44 -2.86 7.24 8.60
CA LEU A 44 -3.30 6.12 7.77
C LEU A 44 -3.50 6.52 6.31
N LYS A 45 -4.10 7.68 6.05
CA LYS A 45 -4.24 8.21 4.68
C LYS A 45 -2.88 8.45 4.01
N ASN A 46 -1.96 9.07 4.73
CA ASN A 46 -0.63 9.36 4.20
C ASN A 46 0.15 8.06 3.90
N ALA A 47 0.07 7.08 4.81
CA ALA A 47 0.66 5.76 4.59
C ALA A 47 0.04 5.07 3.36
N LEU A 48 -1.30 5.05 3.24
CA LEU A 48 -2.00 4.45 2.10
C LEU A 48 -1.59 5.12 0.78
N GLN A 49 -1.54 6.46 0.75
CA GLN A 49 -1.10 7.20 -0.42
C GLN A 49 0.35 6.87 -0.82
N ALA A 50 1.24 6.74 0.18
CA ALA A 50 2.63 6.39 -0.06
C ALA A 50 2.78 4.95 -0.58
N GLU A 51 2.04 3.99 -0.04
CA GLU A 51 2.04 2.60 -0.52
C GLU A 51 1.50 2.48 -1.95
N LEU A 52 0.41 3.18 -2.28
CA LEU A 52 -0.11 3.23 -3.65
C LEU A 52 0.93 3.83 -4.62
N SER A 53 1.65 4.87 -4.19
CA SER A 53 2.74 5.44 -4.97
C SER A 53 3.90 4.45 -5.11
N ALA A 54 4.27 3.76 -4.03
CA ALA A 54 5.33 2.76 -4.02
C ALA A 54 5.01 1.62 -4.98
N PHE A 55 3.78 1.11 -4.97
CA PHE A 55 3.30 0.09 -5.91
C PHE A 55 3.58 0.46 -7.37
N VAL A 56 3.25 1.69 -7.77
CA VAL A 56 3.48 2.18 -9.14
C VAL A 56 4.98 2.26 -9.47
N GLN A 57 5.80 2.76 -8.54
CA GLN A 57 7.24 2.93 -8.76
C GLN A 57 7.97 1.59 -8.81
N VAL A 58 7.65 0.66 -7.90
CA VAL A 58 8.18 -0.71 -7.92
C VAL A 58 7.80 -1.39 -9.22
N LYS A 59 6.55 -1.23 -9.68
CA LYS A 59 6.12 -1.76 -10.97
C LYS A 59 6.94 -1.19 -12.12
N ALA A 60 7.15 0.13 -12.13
CA ALA A 60 7.95 0.80 -13.16
C ALA A 60 9.42 0.37 -13.16
N ASP A 61 10.03 0.11 -12.01
CA ASP A 61 11.42 -0.34 -11.94
C ASP A 61 11.56 -1.81 -12.33
N CYS A 62 10.65 -2.67 -11.89
CA CYS A 62 10.60 -4.07 -12.31
C CYS A 62 10.39 -4.24 -13.83
N PHE A 63 9.65 -3.35 -14.48
CA PHE A 63 9.50 -3.36 -15.94
C PHE A 63 10.78 -3.03 -16.72
N LYS A 64 11.77 -2.40 -16.09
CA LYS A 64 13.04 -2.07 -16.72
C LYS A 64 14.05 -3.22 -16.63
N LEU A 65 13.76 -4.25 -15.85
CA LEU A 65 14.62 -5.42 -15.74
C LEU A 65 14.54 -6.25 -17.00
N ASP A 66 15.69 -6.63 -17.55
CA ASP A 66 15.78 -7.48 -18.74
C ASP A 66 15.18 -8.88 -18.50
N ASN A 67 15.15 -9.33 -17.23
CA ASN A 67 14.40 -10.50 -16.79
C ASN A 67 13.59 -10.15 -15.54
N TYR A 68 12.27 -10.27 -15.66
CA TYR A 68 11.36 -10.20 -14.52
C TYR A 68 11.77 -11.26 -13.47
N ASN A 69 11.97 -10.82 -12.23
CA ASN A 69 12.55 -11.61 -11.14
C ASN A 69 11.47 -11.95 -10.11
N GLU A 70 11.56 -13.11 -9.44
CA GLU A 70 10.71 -13.53 -8.31
C GLU A 70 10.61 -12.42 -7.23
N ILE A 71 11.67 -11.64 -7.05
CA ILE A 71 11.69 -10.46 -6.17
C ILE A 71 10.58 -9.45 -6.53
N CYS A 72 10.31 -9.24 -7.83
CA CYS A 72 9.25 -8.32 -8.26
C CYS A 72 7.85 -8.84 -7.94
N GLU A 73 7.60 -10.14 -8.10
CA GLU A 73 6.32 -10.75 -7.72
C GLU A 73 6.10 -10.61 -6.22
N GLU A 74 7.13 -10.90 -5.42
CA GLU A 74 7.04 -10.82 -3.98
C GLU A 74 6.86 -9.38 -3.49
N LEU A 75 7.56 -8.41 -4.09
CA LEU A 75 7.37 -6.98 -3.81
C LEU A 75 5.95 -6.51 -4.13
N TYR A 76 5.36 -6.95 -5.26
CA TYR A 76 3.98 -6.61 -5.60
C TYR A 76 3.00 -7.17 -4.58
N LEU A 77 3.15 -8.45 -4.23
CA LEU A 77 2.29 -9.12 -3.28
C LEU A 77 2.35 -8.45 -1.90
N LYS A 78 3.56 -8.13 -1.42
CA LYS A 78 3.76 -7.44 -0.13
C LYS A 78 3.18 -6.03 -0.13
N THR A 79 3.43 -5.26 -1.19
CA THR A 79 2.88 -3.91 -1.29
C THR A 79 1.35 -3.95 -1.32
N ALA A 80 0.76 -4.88 -2.07
CA ALA A 80 -0.69 -5.08 -2.10
C ALA A 80 -1.27 -5.51 -0.73
N PHE A 81 -0.58 -6.40 -0.03
CA PHE A 81 -0.97 -6.79 1.32
C PHE A 81 -1.00 -5.58 2.26
N VAL A 82 0.05 -4.75 2.27
CA VAL A 82 0.10 -3.55 3.12
C VAL A 82 -0.98 -2.53 2.74
N ILE A 83 -1.24 -2.32 1.45
CA ILE A 83 -2.34 -1.47 0.98
C ILE A 83 -3.69 -1.96 1.54
N THR A 84 -3.92 -3.27 1.52
CA THR A 84 -5.16 -3.88 2.03
C THR A 84 -5.32 -3.65 3.53
N GLU A 85 -4.27 -3.86 4.31
CA GLU A 85 -4.29 -3.63 5.76
C GLU A 85 -4.52 -2.15 6.10
N LEU A 86 -3.88 -1.23 5.38
CA LEU A 86 -4.10 0.21 5.56
C LEU A 86 -5.52 0.64 5.20
N ILE A 87 -6.09 0.08 4.13
CA ILE A 87 -7.49 0.31 3.78
C ILE A 87 -8.40 -0.15 4.92
N ASN A 88 -8.23 -1.40 5.37
CA ASN A 88 -9.08 -1.98 6.41
C ASN A 88 -9.00 -1.18 7.71
N ALA A 89 -7.78 -0.85 8.16
CA ALA A 89 -7.55 0.01 9.32
C ALA A 89 -8.22 1.38 9.17
N THR A 90 -8.13 1.99 7.98
CA THR A 90 -8.75 3.30 7.74
C THR A 90 -10.27 3.24 7.81
N ILE A 91 -10.89 2.23 7.18
CA ILE A 91 -12.33 2.00 7.23
C ILE A 91 -12.80 1.81 8.68
N MET A 92 -12.08 1.01 9.47
CA MET A 92 -12.45 0.71 10.85
C MET A 92 -12.64 1.97 11.69
N ILE A 93 -11.75 2.95 11.53
CA ILE A 93 -11.75 4.17 12.34
C ILE A 93 -12.44 5.37 11.70
N TYR A 94 -12.95 5.24 10.46
CA TYR A 94 -13.49 6.39 9.74
C TYR A 94 -14.78 6.91 10.40
N PRO A 95 -14.85 8.21 10.75
CA PRO A 95 -15.95 8.73 11.59
C PRO A 95 -17.26 8.95 10.84
N ASP A 96 -17.21 9.26 9.54
CA ASP A 96 -18.40 9.49 8.71
C ASP A 96 -19.00 8.15 8.27
N ARG A 97 -20.17 7.81 8.84
CA ARG A 97 -20.84 6.52 8.60
C ARG A 97 -21.23 6.28 7.13
N PRO A 98 -21.90 7.22 6.43
CA PRO A 98 -22.21 7.04 5.01
C PRO A 98 -20.98 6.72 4.16
N LYS A 99 -19.91 7.51 4.29
CA LYS A 99 -18.65 7.29 3.56
C LYS A 99 -17.95 6.00 3.96
N LYS A 100 -17.98 5.64 5.24
CA LYS A 100 -17.45 4.37 5.73
C LYS A 100 -18.16 3.19 5.05
N THR A 101 -19.50 3.19 4.99
CA THR A 101 -20.27 2.13 4.32
C THR A 101 -19.99 2.07 2.81
N GLU A 102 -19.79 3.22 2.17
CA GLU A 102 -19.35 3.27 0.77
C GLU A 102 -17.97 2.61 0.58
N ALA A 103 -17.01 2.97 1.43
CA ALA A 103 -15.66 2.38 1.41
C ALA A 103 -15.68 0.86 1.71
N GLU A 104 -16.48 0.40 2.67
CA GLU A 104 -16.69 -1.03 2.97
C GLU A 104 -17.25 -1.78 1.75
N THR A 105 -18.21 -1.17 1.05
CA THR A 105 -18.81 -1.76 -0.15
C THR A 105 -17.79 -1.90 -1.27
N ILE A 106 -16.94 -0.88 -1.48
CA ILE A 106 -15.87 -0.94 -2.47
C ILE A 106 -14.84 -2.00 -2.08
N PHE A 107 -14.41 -2.01 -0.82
CA PHE A 107 -13.42 -2.95 -0.30
C PHE A 107 -13.89 -4.40 -0.42
N SER A 108 -15.18 -4.67 -0.15
CA SER A 108 -15.75 -6.03 -0.28
C SER A 108 -15.66 -6.64 -1.68
N LYS A 109 -15.48 -5.81 -2.72
CA LYS A 109 -15.33 -6.29 -4.11
C LYS A 109 -13.99 -6.97 -4.36
N LEU A 110 -12.98 -6.80 -3.50
CA LEU A 110 -11.69 -7.46 -3.63
C LEU A 110 -11.77 -8.98 -3.46
N GLY A 111 -12.77 -9.49 -2.74
CA GLY A 111 -12.85 -10.91 -2.40
C GLY A 111 -11.66 -11.37 -1.55
N GLU A 112 -11.28 -12.64 -1.69
CA GLU A 112 -10.04 -13.16 -1.09
C GLU A 112 -8.83 -12.70 -1.90
N LEU A 113 -7.75 -12.31 -1.21
CA LEU A 113 -6.50 -11.92 -1.87
C LEU A 113 -5.81 -13.15 -2.46
N GLU A 114 -5.90 -13.29 -3.78
CA GLU A 114 -5.15 -14.30 -4.55
C GLU A 114 -4.00 -13.65 -5.33
N LEU A 115 -2.97 -14.44 -5.68
CA LEU A 115 -1.90 -14.04 -6.60
C LEU A 115 -2.50 -13.43 -7.89
N GLY A 116 -2.02 -12.26 -8.31
CA GLY A 116 -2.55 -11.53 -9.46
C GLY A 116 -3.60 -10.46 -9.10
N SER A 117 -4.02 -10.38 -7.85
CA SER A 117 -5.00 -9.38 -7.37
C SER A 117 -4.38 -8.01 -7.09
N GLU A 118 -3.06 -7.83 -7.24
CA GLU A 118 -2.33 -6.65 -6.76
C GLU A 118 -2.78 -5.38 -7.49
N ASN A 119 -3.09 -5.48 -8.78
CA ASN A 119 -3.64 -4.35 -9.53
C ASN A 119 -5.07 -3.98 -9.09
N ALA A 120 -5.87 -4.97 -8.70
CA ALA A 120 -7.21 -4.73 -8.16
C ALA A 120 -7.13 -4.04 -6.80
N VAL A 121 -6.21 -4.48 -5.94
CA VAL A 121 -5.91 -3.84 -4.66
C VAL A 121 -5.49 -2.39 -4.86
N TYR A 122 -4.59 -2.12 -5.79
CA TYR A 122 -4.20 -0.75 -6.14
C TYR A 122 -5.39 0.11 -6.62
N ALA A 123 -6.26 -0.45 -7.47
CA ALA A 123 -7.44 0.26 -7.96
C ALA A 123 -8.41 0.60 -6.82
N VAL A 124 -8.71 -0.37 -5.97
CA VAL A 124 -9.59 -0.19 -4.80
C VAL A 124 -9.00 0.79 -3.80
N GLY A 125 -7.70 0.72 -3.53
CA GLY A 125 -7.04 1.68 -2.64
C GLY A 125 -7.16 3.12 -3.12
N LYS A 126 -7.08 3.37 -4.43
CA LYS A 126 -7.31 4.71 -4.99
C LYS A 126 -8.76 5.17 -4.83
N GLU A 127 -9.73 4.30 -5.10
CA GLU A 127 -11.15 4.63 -4.95
C GLU A 127 -11.46 4.98 -3.50
N ILE A 128 -10.97 4.18 -2.56
CA ILE A 128 -11.15 4.43 -1.14
C ILE A 128 -10.49 5.75 -0.76
N LEU A 129 -9.22 5.98 -1.11
CA LEU A 129 -8.51 7.23 -0.80
C LEU A 129 -9.24 8.49 -1.29
N ALA A 130 -10.04 8.41 -2.36
CA ALA A 130 -10.84 9.53 -2.85
C ALA A 130 -12.09 9.82 -1.99
N ILE A 131 -12.59 8.83 -1.24
CA ILE A 131 -13.75 8.96 -0.34
C ILE A 131 -13.32 9.53 1.01
N ILE A 132 -12.23 8.96 1.55
CA ILE A 132 -11.80 9.19 2.93
C ILE A 132 -11.14 10.54 3.12
#